data_AF-A0A432EJS0-F1
#
_entry.id   AF-A0A432EJS0-F1
#
_cell.length_a   1.000
_cell.length_b   1.000
_cell.length_c   1.000
_cell.angle_alpha   90.00
_cell.angle_beta   90.00
_cell.angle_gamma   90.00
#
_symmetry.space_group_name_H-M   'P 1'
#
loop_
_entity.id
_entity.type
_entity.pdbx_description
1 polymer ?
#
loop_
_entity_poly.entity_id
_entity_poly.type
_entity_poly.pdbx_seq_one_letter_code
_entity_poly.pdbx_strand_id
1 'polypeptide(L)'
;MDNDARKSAVKLNDRAEMLLRALVEKYIKEGQPVGSRTLSKSIELSLSPATIRNVMADLEDLGLIHAPHTSAGRIPTAQGYRLFVDRLLRVEPMESRFIDEIEQELTSEVDPDKLTATASDLLSRFTRLASVVVMPAQSEATL
;
A
#
# COMPACT_ATOMS: atom_id res chain seq x y z
N MET A 1 12.77 -21.62 21.33
CA MET A 1 11.30 -21.76 21.35
C MET A 1 10.72 -20.37 21.12
N ASP A 2 9.62 -20.32 20.36
CA ASP A 2 8.79 -19.14 20.03
C ASP A 2 9.24 -18.25 18.85
N ASN A 3 9.22 -18.82 17.64
CA ASN A 3 9.12 -18.04 16.38
C ASN A 3 7.81 -18.36 15.62
N ASP A 4 6.81 -18.94 16.30
CA ASP A 4 5.57 -19.43 15.68
C ASP A 4 4.37 -18.45 15.82
N ALA A 5 4.57 -17.31 16.48
CA ALA A 5 3.50 -16.33 16.73
C ALA A 5 3.24 -15.35 15.56
N ARG A 6 3.97 -15.44 14.43
CA ARG A 6 3.88 -14.47 13.31
C ARG A 6 2.94 -14.87 12.16
N LYS A 7 2.16 -15.95 12.29
CA LYS A 7 1.25 -16.41 11.23
C LYS A 7 -0.19 -16.62 11.70
N SER A 8 -0.84 -15.59 12.25
CA SER A 8 -2.31 -15.49 12.04
C SER A 8 -2.55 -14.87 10.67
N ALA A 9 -2.19 -15.59 9.61
CA ALA A 9 -2.57 -15.21 8.26
C ALA A 9 -4.10 -15.30 8.19
N VAL A 10 -4.79 -14.16 8.21
CA VAL A 10 -6.21 -14.12 7.86
C VAL A 10 -6.34 -14.81 6.49
N LYS A 11 -7.01 -15.96 6.47
CA LYS A 11 -7.16 -16.78 5.27
C LYS A 11 -8.39 -16.30 4.54
N LEU A 12 -8.18 -15.35 3.63
CA LEU A 12 -9.21 -14.85 2.74
C LEU A 12 -9.41 -15.83 1.58
N ASN A 13 -10.63 -15.87 1.04
CA ASN A 13 -10.84 -16.49 -0.27
C ASN A 13 -10.48 -15.48 -1.38
N ASP A 14 -10.22 -15.97 -2.59
CA ASP A 14 -9.79 -15.14 -3.72
C ASP A 14 -10.72 -13.96 -3.98
N ARG A 15 -12.04 -14.13 -3.76
CA ARG A 15 -13.02 -13.06 -3.95
C ARG A 15 -12.86 -11.95 -2.92
N ALA A 16 -12.65 -12.31 -1.66
CA ALA A 16 -12.45 -11.35 -0.57
C ALA A 16 -11.12 -10.61 -0.74
N GLU A 17 -10.06 -11.29 -1.21
CA GLU A 17 -8.79 -10.65 -1.57
C GLU A 17 -8.95 -9.66 -2.73
N MET A 18 -9.62 -10.06 -3.80
CA MET A 18 -9.91 -9.17 -4.94
C MET A 18 -10.70 -7.94 -4.50
N LEU A 19 -11.70 -8.12 -3.65
CA LEU A 19 -12.58 -7.04 -3.20
C LEU A 19 -11.86 -6.09 -2.25
N LEU A 20 -11.04 -6.61 -1.33
CA LEU A 20 -10.19 -5.81 -0.47
C LEU A 20 -9.17 -5.01 -1.30
N ARG A 21 -8.53 -5.64 -2.29
CA ARG A 21 -7.60 -4.98 -3.23
C ARG A 21 -8.27 -3.79 -3.93
N ALA A 22 -9.39 -4.05 -4.60
CA ALA A 22 -10.14 -3.02 -5.33
C ALA A 22 -10.63 -1.88 -4.42
N LEU A 23 -11.02 -2.20 -3.19
CA LEU A 23 -11.44 -1.22 -2.19
C LEU A 23 -10.26 -0.32 -1.78
N VAL A 24 -9.12 -0.91 -1.43
CA VAL A 24 -7.92 -0.18 -0.99
C VAL A 24 -7.38 0.70 -2.10
N GLU A 25 -7.21 0.17 -3.32
CA GLU A 25 -6.74 0.92 -4.49
C GLU A 25 -7.64 2.13 -4.77
N LYS A 26 -8.95 1.91 -4.75
CA LYS A 26 -9.91 2.99 -4.97
C LYS A 26 -9.90 4.03 -3.87
N TYR A 27 -9.78 3.60 -2.60
CA TYR A 27 -9.71 4.52 -1.47
C TYR A 27 -8.42 5.35 -1.49
N ILE A 28 -7.27 4.76 -1.85
CA ILE A 28 -6.01 5.49 -2.06
C ILE A 28 -6.17 6.55 -3.17
N LYS A 29 -6.87 6.20 -4.26
CA LYS A 29 -7.05 7.10 -5.41
C LYS A 29 -8.01 8.26 -5.14
N GLU A 30 -9.10 8.02 -4.42
CA GLU A 30 -10.20 8.98 -4.28
C GLU A 30 -10.29 9.61 -2.88
N GLY A 31 -9.72 8.99 -1.85
CA GLY A 31 -9.81 9.43 -0.46
C GLY A 31 -11.22 9.35 0.14
N GLN A 32 -12.18 8.74 -0.56
CA GLN A 32 -13.58 8.68 -0.17
C GLN A 32 -14.02 7.27 0.22
N PRO A 33 -14.86 7.11 1.27
CA PRO A 33 -15.48 5.84 1.62
C PRO A 33 -16.08 5.10 0.42
N VAL A 34 -15.79 3.81 0.31
CA VAL A 34 -16.10 3.00 -0.87
C VAL A 34 -17.35 2.15 -0.62
N GLY A 35 -18.37 2.34 -1.45
CA GLY A 35 -19.62 1.60 -1.39
C GLY A 35 -19.68 0.41 -2.36
N SER A 36 -20.53 -0.57 -2.04
CA SER A 36 -20.70 -1.80 -2.84
C SER A 36 -21.16 -1.55 -4.28
N ARG A 37 -22.03 -0.55 -4.50
CA ARG A 37 -22.47 -0.13 -5.84
C ARG A 37 -21.35 0.47 -6.66
N THR A 38 -20.35 1.05 -6.00
CA THR A 38 -19.21 1.62 -6.69
C THR A 38 -18.23 0.53 -7.10
N LEU A 39 -17.99 -0.44 -6.23
CA LEU A 39 -17.19 -1.63 -6.55
C LEU A 39 -17.84 -2.51 -7.61
N SER A 40 -19.17 -2.66 -7.62
CA SER A 40 -19.87 -3.47 -8.63
C SER A 40 -19.74 -2.94 -10.06
N LYS A 41 -19.35 -1.67 -10.22
CA LYS A 41 -19.10 -1.06 -11.54
C LYS A 41 -17.68 -1.33 -12.04
N SER A 42 -16.78 -1.84 -11.20
CA SER A 42 -15.45 -2.22 -11.62
C SER A 42 -15.52 -3.50 -12.45
N ILE A 43 -14.82 -3.49 -13.59
CA ILE A 43 -14.80 -4.61 -14.54
C ILE A 43 -14.17 -5.86 -13.89
N GLU A 44 -13.20 -5.68 -13.00
CA GLU A 44 -12.50 -6.79 -12.33
C GLU A 44 -13.40 -7.62 -11.42
N LEU A 45 -14.44 -7.04 -10.82
CA LEU A 45 -15.17 -7.72 -9.75
C LEU A 45 -16.33 -8.57 -10.25
N SER A 46 -16.96 -8.32 -11.41
CA SER A 46 -18.04 -9.16 -11.98
C SER A 46 -19.12 -9.64 -10.99
N LEU A 47 -19.36 -8.89 -9.90
CA LEU A 47 -20.19 -9.29 -8.76
C LEU A 47 -21.35 -8.32 -8.56
N SER A 48 -22.48 -8.85 -8.10
CA SER A 48 -23.64 -8.01 -7.78
C SER A 48 -23.37 -7.12 -6.56
N PRO A 49 -24.02 -5.94 -6.44
CA PRO A 49 -23.92 -5.11 -5.24
C PRO A 49 -24.32 -5.82 -3.94
N ALA A 50 -25.23 -6.82 -4.01
CA ALA A 50 -25.64 -7.59 -2.84
C ALA A 50 -24.52 -8.53 -2.37
N THR A 51 -23.90 -9.26 -3.30
CA THR A 51 -22.76 -10.13 -2.99
C THR A 51 -21.59 -9.34 -2.42
N ILE A 52 -21.30 -8.16 -2.99
CA ILE A 52 -20.24 -7.28 -2.49
C ILE A 52 -20.53 -6.81 -1.06
N ARG A 53 -21.79 -6.48 -0.71
CA ARG A 53 -22.14 -6.10 0.67
C ARG A 53 -21.86 -7.24 1.65
N ASN A 54 -22.20 -8.47 1.30
CA ASN A 54 -21.96 -9.63 2.16
C ASN A 54 -20.46 -9.83 2.39
N VAL A 55 -19.65 -9.80 1.34
CA VAL A 55 -18.19 -9.95 1.47
C VAL A 55 -17.57 -8.76 2.22
N MET A 56 -18.09 -7.54 2.03
CA MET A 56 -17.65 -6.39 2.82
C MET A 56 -18.01 -6.52 4.31
N ALA A 57 -19.12 -7.15 4.65
CA ALA A 57 -19.46 -7.46 6.04
C ALA A 57 -18.45 -8.46 6.62
N ASP A 58 -18.13 -9.53 5.89
CA ASP A 58 -17.10 -10.50 6.31
C ASP A 58 -15.73 -9.83 6.51
N LEU A 59 -15.33 -8.93 5.60
CA LEU A 59 -14.08 -8.17 5.72
C LEU A 59 -14.07 -7.19 6.91
N GLU A 60 -15.23 -6.66 7.27
CA GLU A 60 -15.40 -5.78 8.43
C GLU A 60 -15.34 -6.57 9.74
N ASP A 61 -15.97 -7.75 9.80
CA ASP A 61 -15.89 -8.68 10.92
C ASP A 61 -14.45 -9.17 11.15
N LEU A 62 -13.67 -9.29 10.08
CA LEU A 62 -12.23 -9.58 10.13
C LEU A 62 -11.35 -8.38 10.52
N GLY A 63 -11.93 -7.19 10.72
CA GLY A 63 -11.22 -5.98 11.11
C GLY A 63 -10.39 -5.33 10.00
N LEU A 64 -10.57 -5.74 8.74
CA LEU A 64 -9.77 -5.26 7.60
C LEU A 64 -10.32 -3.94 7.02
N ILE A 65 -11.62 -3.73 7.14
CA ILE A 65 -12.31 -2.50 6.73
C ILE A 65 -13.32 -2.09 7.81
N HIS A 66 -13.78 -0.84 7.79
CA HIS A 66 -14.85 -0.40 8.68
C HIS A 66 -15.69 0.72 8.08
N ALA A 67 -16.87 0.92 8.63
CA ALA A 67 -17.72 2.07 8.35
C ALA A 67 -17.28 3.29 9.17
N PRO A 68 -16.92 4.44 8.57
CA PRO A 68 -16.75 5.66 9.34
C PRO A 68 -18.09 6.17 9.90
N HIS A 69 -19.17 5.97 9.13
CA HIS A 69 -20.56 6.21 9.53
C HIS A 69 -21.47 5.14 8.89
N THR A 70 -22.67 4.95 9.45
CA THR A 70 -23.62 3.88 9.05
C THR A 70 -23.94 3.84 7.56
N SER A 71 -23.92 4.97 6.85
CA SER A 71 -24.28 5.09 5.43
C SER A 71 -23.11 5.37 4.48
N ALA A 72 -21.89 5.60 4.98
CA ALA A 72 -20.81 6.18 4.18
C ALA A 72 -20.13 5.17 3.22
N GLY A 73 -20.31 3.87 3.40
CA GLY A 73 -19.51 2.84 2.73
C GLY A 73 -18.45 2.30 3.69
N ARG A 74 -17.30 1.83 3.16
CA ARG A 74 -16.20 1.29 3.97
C ARG A 74 -14.86 1.92 3.63
N ILE A 75 -13.99 2.02 4.62
CA ILE A 75 -12.59 2.44 4.46
C ILE A 75 -11.65 1.38 5.04
N PRO A 76 -10.43 1.22 4.49
CA PRO A 76 -9.45 0.28 5.02
C PRO A 76 -9.03 0.63 6.45
N THR A 77 -8.79 -0.38 7.28
CA THR A 77 -8.10 -0.20 8.55
C THR A 77 -6.59 -0.31 8.34
N ALA A 78 -5.80 -0.03 9.38
CA ALA A 78 -4.35 -0.27 9.35
C ALA A 78 -4.01 -1.74 9.03
N GLN A 79 -4.82 -2.68 9.52
CA GLN A 79 -4.66 -4.10 9.21
C GLN A 79 -5.02 -4.43 7.77
N GLY A 80 -6.08 -3.82 7.22
CA GLY A 80 -6.45 -3.94 5.81
C GLY A 80 -5.34 -3.44 4.89
N TYR A 81 -4.75 -2.28 5.20
CA TYR A 81 -3.59 -1.76 4.47
C TYR A 81 -2.37 -2.68 4.57
N ARG A 82 -2.09 -3.23 5.77
CA ARG A 82 -0.97 -4.17 5.95
C ARG A 82 -1.14 -5.40 5.06
N LEU A 83 -2.31 -6.03 5.08
CA LEU A 83 -2.58 -7.22 4.26
C LEU A 83 -2.50 -6.88 2.76
N PHE A 84 -2.99 -5.71 2.37
CA PHE A 84 -2.89 -5.23 0.99
C PHE A 84 -1.43 -5.12 0.54
N VAL A 85 -0.58 -4.43 1.30
CA VAL A 85 0.85 -4.26 0.97
C VAL A 85 1.58 -5.60 0.95
N ASP A 86 1.30 -6.48 1.91
CA ASP A 86 2.05 -7.74 2.08
C ASP A 86 1.72 -8.78 1.00
N ARG A 87 0.54 -8.73 0.37
CA ARG A 87 0.05 -9.83 -0.51
C ARG A 87 -0.69 -9.42 -1.77
N LEU A 88 -1.36 -8.27 -1.76
CA LEU A 88 -2.33 -7.92 -2.81
C LEU A 88 -1.83 -6.82 -3.75
N LEU A 89 -0.85 -6.04 -3.30
CA LEU A 89 -0.25 -4.96 -4.06
C LEU A 89 0.43 -5.53 -5.31
N ARG A 90 0.00 -5.06 -6.47
CA ARG A 90 0.67 -5.29 -7.75
C ARG A 90 1.44 -4.03 -8.10
N VAL A 91 2.77 -4.14 -8.11
CA VAL A 91 3.65 -3.02 -8.46
C VAL A 91 3.85 -3.05 -9.97
N GLU A 92 3.36 -2.01 -10.65
CA GLU A 92 3.71 -1.77 -12.04
C GLU A 92 5.16 -1.26 -12.10
N PRO A 93 5.98 -1.75 -13.03
CA PRO A 93 7.34 -1.26 -13.21
C PRO A 93 7.32 0.23 -13.57
N MET A 94 8.23 1.00 -12.97
CA MET A 94 8.41 2.41 -13.32
C MET A 94 8.92 2.54 -14.76
N GLU A 95 8.55 3.64 -15.44
CA GLU A 95 9.06 3.93 -16.78
C GLU A 95 10.58 4.11 -16.73
N SER A 96 11.31 3.51 -17.68
CA SER A 96 12.79 3.51 -17.70
C SER A 96 13.38 4.91 -17.61
N ARG A 97 12.75 5.90 -18.25
CA ARG A 97 13.19 7.31 -18.20
C ARG A 97 13.29 7.85 -16.78
N PHE A 98 12.35 7.49 -15.89
CA PHE A 98 12.38 7.93 -14.51
C PHE A 98 13.50 7.25 -13.71
N ILE A 99 13.78 5.98 -14.03
CA ILE A 99 14.90 5.26 -13.43
C ILE A 99 16.22 5.92 -13.85
N ASP A 100 16.38 6.22 -15.14
CA ASP A 100 17.58 6.87 -15.69
C ASP A 100 17.82 8.25 -15.05
N GLU A 101 16.76 9.05 -14.85
CA GLU A 101 16.84 10.37 -14.20
C GLU A 101 17.30 10.25 -12.74
N ILE A 102 16.75 9.29 -11.99
CA ILE A 102 17.14 9.02 -10.60
C ILE A 102 18.61 8.57 -10.53
N GLU A 103 19.01 7.63 -11.39
CA GLU A 103 20.39 7.13 -11.43
C GLU A 103 21.39 8.25 -11.77
N GLN A 104 21.05 9.11 -12.72
CA GLN A 104 21.91 10.23 -13.12
C GLN A 104 22.10 11.24 -11.97
N GLU A 105 21.01 11.69 -11.33
CA GLU A 105 21.11 12.66 -10.23
C GLU A 105 21.84 12.08 -9.01
N LEU A 106 21.66 10.79 -8.69
CA LEU A 106 22.34 10.15 -7.56
C LEU A 106 23.82 9.87 -7.82
N THR A 107 24.21 9.50 -9.05
CA THR A 107 25.60 9.15 -9.39
C THR A 107 26.49 10.39 -9.57
N SER A 108 25.89 11.57 -9.70
CA SER A 108 26.60 12.84 -9.88
C SER A 108 27.29 13.34 -8.61
N GLU A 109 26.94 12.81 -7.43
CA GLU A 109 27.40 13.30 -6.13
C GLU A 109 28.32 12.30 -5.42
N VAL A 110 29.52 12.76 -5.05
CA VAL A 110 30.58 11.93 -4.44
C VAL A 110 30.64 12.14 -2.92
N ASP A 111 30.13 13.28 -2.44
CA ASP A 111 30.07 13.60 -1.02
C ASP A 111 28.86 12.89 -0.36
N PRO A 112 29.07 12.01 0.64
CA PRO A 112 28.00 11.27 1.29
C PRO A 112 26.90 12.17 1.88
N ASP A 113 27.26 13.33 2.44
CA ASP A 113 26.29 14.24 3.05
C ASP A 113 25.40 14.85 1.97
N LYS A 114 26.00 15.26 0.85
CA LYS A 114 25.24 15.79 -0.29
C LYS A 114 24.42 14.72 -0.99
N LEU A 115 24.93 13.49 -1.08
CA LEU A 115 24.19 12.37 -1.67
C LEU A 115 22.89 12.10 -0.91
N THR A 116 22.92 12.13 0.43
CA THR A 116 21.70 11.98 1.22
C THR A 116 20.71 13.12 1.00
N ALA A 117 21.20 14.35 0.90
CA ALA A 117 20.37 15.51 0.63
C ALA A 117 19.71 15.41 -0.76
N THR A 118 20.47 15.04 -1.79
CA THR A 118 19.96 14.82 -3.16
C THR A 118 18.93 13.71 -3.20
N ALA A 119 19.22 12.56 -2.57
CA ALA A 119 18.27 11.45 -2.49
C ALA A 119 16.98 11.84 -1.76
N SER A 120 17.09 12.62 -0.68
CA SER A 120 15.93 13.11 0.06
C SER A 120 15.10 14.07 -0.79
N ASP A 121 15.72 15.01 -1.48
CA ASP A 121 15.02 15.97 -2.36
C ASP A 121 14.30 15.26 -3.51
N LEU A 122 14.98 14.32 -4.17
CA LEU A 122 14.42 13.45 -5.20
C LEU A 122 13.16 12.73 -4.68
N LEU A 123 13.28 11.96 -3.59
CA LEU A 123 12.14 11.21 -3.05
C LEU A 123 10.97 12.14 -2.66
N SER A 124 11.27 13.32 -2.11
CA SER A 124 10.26 14.32 -1.76
C SER A 124 9.54 14.85 -3.00
N ARG A 125 10.27 15.24 -4.04
CA ARG A 125 9.71 15.72 -5.31
C ARG A 125 8.82 14.68 -5.98
N PHE A 126 9.30 13.43 -6.03
CA PHE A 126 8.62 12.33 -6.71
C PHE A 126 7.34 11.90 -5.97
N THR A 127 7.42 11.74 -4.65
CA THR A 127 6.29 11.25 -3.86
C THR A 127 5.36 12.37 -3.39
N ARG A 128 5.84 13.61 -3.38
CA ARG A 128 5.21 14.78 -2.73
C ARG A 128 5.00 14.59 -1.24
N LEU A 129 5.86 13.80 -0.60
CA LEU A 129 5.82 13.48 0.83
C LEU A 129 7.12 13.93 1.51
N ALA A 130 7.06 14.08 2.83
CA ALA A 130 8.28 14.25 3.61
C ALA A 130 9.16 12.99 3.46
N SER A 131 10.44 13.21 3.15
CA SER A 131 11.43 12.16 2.98
C SER A 131 12.49 12.25 4.08
N VAL A 132 12.99 11.09 4.52
CA VAL A 132 14.14 10.96 5.41
C VAL A 132 15.04 9.90 4.81
N VAL A 133 16.30 10.25 4.59
CA VAL A 133 17.35 9.34 4.13
C VAL A 133 18.37 9.22 5.25
N VAL A 134 18.73 7.98 5.59
CA VAL A 134 19.68 7.68 6.66
C VAL A 134 20.81 6.88 6.05
N MET A 135 22.05 7.36 6.21
CA MET A 135 23.22 6.55 5.89
C MET A 135 23.38 5.47 6.97
N PRO A 136 23.70 4.22 6.57
CA PRO A 136 24.05 3.21 7.55
C PRO A 136 25.24 3.72 8.37
N ALA A 137 25.14 3.62 9.70
CA ALA A 137 26.28 3.91 10.56
C ALA A 137 27.44 3.00 10.15
N GLN A 138 28.64 3.56 9.99
CA GLN A 138 29.83 2.72 9.95
C GLN A 138 29.88 1.99 11.28
N SER A 139 29.50 0.71 11.28
CA SER A 139 30.01 -0.24 12.25
C SER A 139 31.51 -0.03 12.22
N GLU A 140 32.13 0.35 13.34
CA GLU A 140 33.56 0.16 13.49
C GLU A 140 33.84 -1.27 13.04
N ALA A 141 34.49 -1.42 11.89
CA ALA A 141 35.13 -2.65 11.53
C ALA A 141 36.22 -2.80 12.58
N THR A 142 35.88 -3.42 13.71
CA THR A 142 36.89 -3.94 14.61
C THR A 142 37.61 -5.01 13.80
N LEU A 143 38.87 -4.69 13.50
CA LEU A 143 39.84 -5.44 12.71
C LEU A 143 39.91 -6.91 13.09
#